data_AF-A0AA39A8C4-F1
#
_entry.id   AF-A0AA39A8C4-F1
#
_cell.length_a   1.000
_cell.length_b   1.000
_cell.length_c   1.000
_cell.angle_alpha   90.00
_cell.angle_beta   90.00
_cell.angle_gamma   90.00
#
_symmetry.space_group_name_H-M   'P 1'
#
loop_
_entity.id
_entity.type
_entity.pdbx_description
1 polymer ?
#
loop_
_entity_poly.entity_id
_entity_poly.type
_entity_poly.pdbx_seq_one_letter_code
_entity_poly.pdbx_strand_id
1 'polypeptide(L)'
;MDDDRPLHQEQHDDGTAYFDSNDNLEDLCRSHLDALPDNSAETEKRTELAARVSTWKQTIEHDLEEQDLRSPFDIHGYEDRILEKLSHKAENGNVMSFSEVVSGQEKHDVA
;
A
#
# COMPACT_ATOMS: atom_id res chain seq x y z
N MET A 1 -64.13 66.44 24.06
CA MET A 1 -62.93 66.90 23.35
C MET A 1 -61.93 65.79 23.51
N ASP A 2 -61.73 65.16 22.37
CA ASP A 2 -61.07 63.89 22.08
C ASP A 2 -59.54 63.94 22.26
N ASP A 3 -58.98 62.73 22.21
CA ASP A 3 -57.58 62.33 22.02
C ASP A 3 -56.61 62.61 23.20
N ASP A 4 -55.85 61.64 23.73
CA ASP A 4 -55.17 60.57 23.00
C ASP A 4 -54.97 59.29 23.85
N ARG A 5 -54.73 58.20 23.14
CA ARG A 5 -54.99 56.78 23.45
C ARG A 5 -54.07 56.09 24.48
N PRO A 6 -54.52 54.91 24.97
CA PRO A 6 -53.75 54.00 25.81
C PRO A 6 -52.71 53.25 24.98
N LEU A 7 -51.73 52.59 25.63
CA LEU A 7 -51.40 51.18 25.34
C LEU A 7 -50.40 50.64 26.36
N HIS A 8 -50.90 49.65 27.10
CA HIS A 8 -50.11 48.58 27.66
C HIS A 8 -49.26 47.97 26.54
N GLN A 9 -47.95 48.15 26.59
CA GLN A 9 -47.04 47.45 25.70
C GLN A 9 -45.83 47.05 26.52
N GLU A 10 -46.00 45.90 27.17
CA GLU A 10 -45.01 44.86 27.37
C GLU A 10 -43.67 45.23 26.71
N GLN A 11 -42.73 45.75 27.50
CA GLN A 11 -41.34 45.70 27.10
C GLN A 11 -40.95 44.23 27.23
N HIS A 12 -41.24 43.51 26.15
CA HIS A 12 -40.61 42.26 25.79
C HIS A 12 -39.13 42.39 26.11
N ASP A 13 -38.69 41.56 27.05
CA ASP A 13 -37.35 41.01 27.09
C ASP A 13 -37.11 40.34 25.73
N ASP A 14 -36.77 41.14 24.72
CA ASP A 14 -36.26 40.62 23.46
C ASP A 14 -34.76 40.40 23.64
N GLY A 15 -34.45 39.50 24.58
CA GLY A 15 -33.27 38.66 24.55
C GLY A 15 -33.35 37.70 23.36
N THR A 16 -33.62 38.19 22.16
CA THR A 16 -33.15 37.53 20.96
C THR A 16 -31.75 38.06 20.70
N ALA A 17 -30.80 37.42 21.39
CA ALA A 17 -29.63 36.99 20.66
C ALA A 17 -30.18 36.32 19.39
N TYR A 18 -30.27 37.10 18.31
CA TYR A 18 -30.34 36.57 16.96
C TYR A 18 -29.14 35.66 16.92
N PHE A 19 -29.38 34.40 17.22
CA PHE A 19 -28.37 33.39 17.22
C PHE A 19 -27.66 33.59 15.88
N ASP A 20 -26.35 33.77 15.98
CA ASP A 20 -25.30 33.49 14.98
C ASP A 20 -25.42 32.05 14.44
N SER A 21 -26.64 31.55 14.23
CA SER A 21 -26.97 30.27 13.62
C SER A 21 -26.63 30.30 12.14
N ASN A 22 -26.71 31.48 11.50
CA ASN A 22 -26.24 31.65 10.13
C ASN A 22 -24.71 31.67 10.08
N ASP A 23 -24.05 32.42 10.96
CA ASP A 23 -22.59 32.46 11.02
C ASP A 23 -22.03 31.06 11.34
N ASN A 24 -22.65 30.32 12.25
CA ASN A 24 -22.25 28.94 12.58
C ASN A 24 -22.48 27.95 11.42
N LEU A 25 -23.57 28.06 10.66
CA LEU A 25 -23.81 27.18 9.50
C LEU A 25 -22.88 27.52 8.34
N GLU A 26 -22.68 28.80 8.06
CA GLU A 26 -21.77 29.26 7.02
C GLU A 26 -20.32 28.91 7.35
N ASP A 27 -19.90 29.06 8.60
CA ASP A 27 -18.57 28.67 9.07
C ASP A 27 -18.37 27.16 9.03
N LEU A 28 -19.38 26.36 9.39
CA LEU A 28 -19.34 24.92 9.24
C LEU A 28 -19.25 24.50 7.76
N CYS A 29 -20.03 25.14 6.88
CA CYS A 29 -19.97 24.91 5.45
C CYS A 29 -18.61 25.29 4.86
N ARG A 30 -18.05 26.44 5.25
CA ARG A 30 -16.71 26.91 4.84
C ARG A 30 -15.62 25.96 5.31
N SER A 31 -15.62 25.61 6.60
CA SER A 31 -14.66 24.67 7.17
C SER A 31 -14.72 23.30 6.49
N HIS A 32 -15.92 22.82 6.16
CA HIS A 32 -16.08 21.56 5.43
C HIS A 32 -15.52 21.65 4.00
N LEU A 33 -15.83 22.73 3.27
CA LEU A 33 -15.33 22.96 1.91
C LEU A 33 -13.80 23.13 1.89
N ASP A 34 -13.24 23.83 2.87
CA ASP A 34 -11.78 24.04 3.00
C ASP A 34 -11.05 22.74 3.35
N ALA A 35 -11.72 21.77 3.99
CA ALA A 35 -11.14 20.46 4.29
C ALA A 35 -11.18 19.47 3.10
N LEU A 36 -11.97 19.72 2.05
CA LEU A 36 -12.08 18.81 0.90
C LEU A 36 -10.77 18.64 0.11
N PRO A 37 -9.98 19.69 -0.19
CA PRO A 37 -8.70 19.56 -0.90
C PRO A 37 -7.67 18.75 -0.10
N ASP A 38 -7.60 18.96 1.22
CA ASP A 38 -6.67 18.21 2.08
C ASP A 38 -7.10 16.74 2.21
N ASN A 39 -8.41 16.50 2.34
CA ASN A 39 -8.97 15.14 2.37
C ASN A 39 -8.77 14.41 1.03
N SER A 40 -8.89 15.10 -0.12
CA SER A 40 -8.63 14.48 -1.42
C SER A 40 -7.15 14.07 -1.58
N ALA A 41 -6.21 14.93 -1.18
CA ALA A 41 -4.78 14.59 -1.17
C ALA A 41 -4.46 13.47 -0.17
N GLU A 42 -5.13 13.43 0.99
CA GLU A 42 -4.98 12.35 1.97
C GLU A 42 -5.53 11.01 1.44
N THR A 43 -6.70 11.03 0.80
CA THR A 43 -7.29 9.84 0.18
C THR A 43 -6.45 9.30 -0.98
N GLU A 44 -5.86 10.17 -1.81
CA GLU A 44 -4.93 9.76 -2.86
C GLU A 44 -3.74 8.98 -2.27
N LYS A 45 -3.10 9.51 -1.22
CA LYS A 45 -2.00 8.83 -0.51
C LYS A 45 -2.43 7.48 0.09
N ARG A 46 -3.62 7.41 0.69
CA ARG A 46 -4.18 6.17 1.24
C ARG A 46 -4.39 5.12 0.13
N THR A 47 -4.86 5.55 -1.05
CA THR A 47 -5.04 4.66 -2.19
C THR A 47 -3.71 4.21 -2.81
N GLU A 48 -2.69 5.07 -2.84
CA GLU A 48 -1.35 4.69 -3.31
C GLU A 48 -0.71 3.62 -2.41
N LEU A 49 -0.78 3.81 -1.09
CA LEU A 49 -0.27 2.83 -0.15
C LEU A 49 -1.01 1.50 -0.28
N ALA A 50 -2.34 1.54 -0.38
CA ALA A 50 -3.15 0.33 -0.58
C ALA A 50 -2.79 -0.39 -1.90
N ALA A 51 -2.56 0.34 -2.98
CA ALA A 51 -2.11 -0.22 -4.25
C ALA A 51 -0.74 -0.90 -4.11
N ARG A 52 0.23 -0.22 -3.51
CA ARG A 52 1.60 -0.75 -3.30
C ARG A 52 1.61 -1.99 -2.43
N VAL A 53 0.83 -2.00 -1.33
CA VAL A 53 0.70 -3.17 -0.46
C VAL A 53 0.03 -4.33 -1.19
N SER A 54 -0.99 -4.05 -2.01
CA SER A 54 -1.66 -5.07 -2.82
C SER A 54 -0.71 -5.68 -3.84
N THR A 55 0.06 -4.86 -4.56
CA THR A 55 1.08 -5.33 -5.51
C THR A 55 2.15 -6.17 -4.81
N TRP A 56 2.69 -5.68 -3.69
CA TRP A 56 3.68 -6.44 -2.92
C TRP A 56 3.12 -7.79 -2.46
N LYS A 57 1.89 -7.82 -1.93
CA LYS A 57 1.25 -9.06 -1.51
C LYS A 57 1.10 -10.05 -2.67
N GLN A 58 0.66 -9.58 -3.83
CA GLN A 58 0.53 -10.42 -5.04
C GLN A 58 1.88 -10.97 -5.50
N THR A 59 2.94 -10.16 -5.51
CA THR A 59 4.28 -10.61 -5.86
C THR A 59 4.79 -11.68 -4.89
N ILE A 60 4.61 -11.48 -3.58
CA ILE A 60 5.05 -12.45 -2.58
C ILE A 60 4.26 -13.76 -2.67
N GLU A 61 2.94 -13.69 -2.87
CA GLU A 61 2.09 -14.87 -3.00
C GLU A 61 2.51 -15.70 -4.22
N HIS A 62 2.73 -15.05 -5.37
CA HIS A 62 3.27 -15.69 -6.56
C HIS A 62 4.65 -16.33 -6.33
N ASP A 63 5.58 -15.60 -5.72
CA ASP A 63 6.93 -16.11 -5.47
C ASP A 63 6.90 -17.31 -4.50
N LEU A 64 6.01 -17.31 -3.51
CA LEU A 64 5.82 -18.43 -2.59
C LEU A 64 5.22 -19.66 -3.29
N GLU A 65 4.20 -19.48 -4.13
CA GLU A 65 3.64 -20.56 -4.94
C GLU A 65 4.71 -21.19 -5.84
N GLU A 66 5.57 -20.38 -6.45
CA GLU A 66 6.70 -20.88 -7.24
C GLU A 66 7.72 -21.66 -6.38
N GLN A 67 7.95 -21.29 -5.12
CA GLN A 67 8.86 -22.03 -4.23
C GLN A 67 8.22 -23.35 -3.76
N ASP A 68 6.94 -23.34 -3.43
CA ASP A 68 6.22 -24.52 -2.92
C ASP A 68 6.11 -25.63 -3.99
N LEU A 69 6.08 -25.25 -5.27
CA LEU A 69 6.10 -26.20 -6.38
C LEU A 69 7.50 -26.82 -6.62
N ARG A 70 8.57 -26.26 -6.06
CA ARG A 70 9.93 -26.75 -6.30
C ARG A 70 10.18 -28.03 -5.52
N SER A 71 10.89 -28.94 -6.18
CA SER A 71 11.41 -30.12 -5.50
C SER A 71 12.53 -29.72 -4.54
N PRO A 72 12.67 -30.42 -3.39
CA PRO A 72 13.80 -30.23 -2.50
C PRO A 72 15.14 -30.42 -3.25
N PHE A 73 16.14 -29.63 -2.87
CA PHE A 73 17.47 -29.75 -3.45
C PHE A 73 18.12 -31.08 -3.04
N ASP A 74 18.37 -31.95 -4.02
CA ASP A 74 19.07 -33.22 -3.83
C ASP A 74 20.58 -33.01 -3.95
N ILE A 75 21.25 -32.92 -2.81
CA ILE A 75 22.70 -32.71 -2.72
C ILE A 75 23.46 -33.90 -3.33
N HIS A 76 22.98 -35.13 -3.15
CA HIS A 76 23.66 -36.31 -3.67
C HIS A 76 23.52 -36.40 -5.19
N GLY A 77 22.32 -36.18 -5.71
CA GLY A 77 22.10 -36.07 -7.14
C GLY A 77 22.88 -34.91 -7.77
N TYR A 78 23.06 -33.79 -7.05
CA TYR A 78 23.93 -32.70 -7.50
C TYR A 78 25.40 -33.12 -7.53
N GLU A 79 25.91 -33.70 -6.45
CA GLU A 79 27.29 -34.21 -6.36
C GLU A 79 27.60 -35.18 -7.50
N ASP A 80 26.72 -36.16 -7.75
CA ASP A 80 26.88 -37.14 -8.82
C ASP A 80 27.01 -36.46 -10.20
N ARG A 81 26.16 -35.47 -10.50
CA ARG A 81 26.22 -34.68 -11.74
C ARG A 81 27.54 -33.90 -11.87
N ILE A 82 28.02 -33.33 -10.76
CA ILE A 82 29.27 -32.58 -10.75
C ILE A 82 30.46 -33.51 -10.97
N LEU A 83 30.50 -34.65 -10.28
CA LEU A 83 31.54 -35.66 -10.43
C LEU A 83 31.56 -36.26 -11.84
N GLU A 84 30.40 -36.54 -12.42
CA GLU A 84 30.28 -37.01 -13.81
C GLU A 84 30.89 -36.02 -14.80
N LYS A 85 30.54 -34.73 -14.68
CA LYS A 85 31.07 -33.65 -15.53
C LYS A 85 32.59 -33.52 -15.41
N LEU A 86 33.12 -33.62 -14.20
CA LEU A 86 34.56 -33.55 -13.95
C LEU A 86 35.29 -34.80 -14.48
N SER A 87 34.71 -35.99 -14.33
CA SER A 87 35.31 -37.25 -14.79
C SER A 87 35.47 -37.29 -16.31
N HIS A 88 34.44 -36.91 -17.07
CA HIS A 88 34.49 -36.85 -18.54
C HIS A 88 35.59 -35.92 -19.09
N LYS A 89 36.06 -34.96 -18.28
CA LYS A 89 37.06 -33.97 -18.69
C LYS A 89 38.45 -34.25 -18.12
N ALA A 90 38.55 -34.95 -16.99
CA ALA A 90 39.83 -35.42 -16.46
C ALA A 90 40.58 -36.29 -17.48
N GLU A 91 39.85 -37.08 -18.28
CA GLU A 91 40.38 -37.83 -19.43
C GLU A 91 41.04 -36.93 -20.50
N ASN A 92 40.64 -35.66 -20.57
CA ASN A 92 41.15 -34.66 -21.52
C ASN A 92 42.22 -33.72 -20.92
N GLY A 93 42.60 -33.89 -19.65
CA GLY A 93 43.65 -33.11 -18.98
C GLY A 93 43.37 -31.60 -18.81
N ASN A 94 42.13 -31.15 -18.98
CA ASN A 94 41.75 -29.74 -18.93
C ASN A 94 41.24 -29.34 -17.54
N VAL A 95 41.67 -28.17 -17.05
CA VAL A 95 41.15 -27.56 -15.81
C VAL A 95 39.86 -26.79 -16.12
N MET A 96 38.78 -27.07 -15.38
CA MET A 96 37.50 -26.37 -15.51
C MET A 96 37.29 -25.35 -14.40
N SER A 97 36.63 -24.25 -14.74
CA SER A 97 36.11 -23.29 -13.75
C SER A 97 34.76 -23.77 -13.20
N PHE A 98 34.41 -23.41 -11.96
CA PHE A 98 33.11 -23.73 -11.39
C PHE A 98 31.94 -23.26 -12.27
N SER A 99 32.04 -22.05 -12.83
CA SER A 99 31.05 -21.49 -13.76
C SER A 99 30.84 -22.33 -15.02
N GLU A 100 31.88 -23.00 -15.51
CA GLU A 100 31.77 -23.91 -16.66
C GLU A 100 31.04 -25.20 -16.25
N VAL A 101 31.34 -25.72 -15.05
CA VAL A 101 30.73 -26.94 -14.51
C VAL A 101 29.23 -26.75 -14.28
N VAL A 102 28.81 -25.61 -13.72
CA VAL A 102 27.40 -25.32 -13.41
C VAL A 102 26.65 -24.60 -14.53
N SER A 103 27.31 -24.41 -15.69
CA SER A 103 26.67 -23.75 -16.83
C SER A 103 25.41 -24.49 -17.28
N GLY A 104 24.35 -23.71 -17.57
CA GLY A 104 23.05 -24.23 -18.02
C GLY A 104 22.16 -24.81 -16.93
N GLN A 105 22.59 -24.80 -15.66
CA GLN A 105 21.73 -25.17 -14.51
C GLN A 105 20.95 -23.94 -14.03
N GLU A 106 19.74 -24.17 -13.52
CA GLU A 106 18.96 -23.10 -12.91
C GLU A 106 19.66 -22.59 -11.64
N LYS A 107 19.47 -21.29 -11.33
CA LYS A 107 20.12 -20.64 -10.18
C LYS A 107 19.87 -21.35 -8.84
N HIS A 108 18.77 -22.09 -8.73
CA HIS A 108 18.34 -22.78 -7.52
C HIS A 108 18.75 -24.27 -7.49
N ASP A 109 19.35 -24.76 -8.57
CA ASP A 109 19.93 -26.11 -8.67
C ASP A 109 21.46 -26.09 -8.48
N VAL A 110 22.02 -24.96 -8.03
CA VAL A 110 23.44 -24.74 -7.82
C VAL A 110 23.67 -24.31 -6.36
N ALA A 111 24.59 -25.00 -5.68
CA ALA A 111 24.98 -24.71 -4.30
C ALA A 111 26.17 -23.72 -4.21
#